data_AF-A0A957ERK7-F1
#
_entry.id   AF-A0A957ERK7-F1
#
_cell.length_a   1.000
_cell.length_b   1.000
_cell.length_c   1.000
_cell.angle_alpha   90.00
_cell.angle_beta   90.00
_cell.angle_gamma   90.00
#
_symmetry.space_group_name_H-M   'P 1'
#
loop_
_entity.id
_entity.type
_entity.pdbx_description
1 polymer ?
#
loop_
_entity_poly.entity_id
_entity_poly.type
_entity_poly.pdbx_seq_one_letter_code
_entity_poly.pdbx_strand_id
1 'polypeptide(L)'
;MMMEVMMIEITSVRGMRANTAKVGDARLVYVGRACAGWTGSVLGNPFRAVANKPGATLPKYRRWLWQEMNKRGEVWLKVLEIVKLVEGGEKVVLGCWCNESSCCHASVVRSAVLWVLGE
;
A
#
# COMPACT_ATOMS: atom_id res chain seq x y z
N MET A 1 13.37 12.49 -10.49
CA MET A 1 13.42 11.09 -10.91
C MET A 1 13.93 10.17 -9.81
N MET A 2 15.21 10.11 -9.41
CA MET A 2 15.62 9.18 -8.31
C MET A 2 15.10 9.54 -6.89
N MET A 3 14.68 10.78 -6.64
CA MET A 3 14.29 11.24 -5.30
C MET A 3 12.91 10.75 -4.85
N GLU A 4 11.95 10.59 -5.77
CA GLU A 4 10.57 10.23 -5.43
C GLU A 4 10.40 8.74 -5.10
N VAL A 5 11.18 7.90 -5.77
CA VAL A 5 11.26 6.46 -5.49
C VAL A 5 11.76 6.18 -4.07
N MET A 6 12.58 7.08 -3.49
CA MET A 6 13.07 7.00 -2.11
C MET A 6 12.05 7.47 -1.06
N MET A 7 10.96 8.13 -1.47
CA MET A 7 9.95 8.65 -0.52
C MET A 7 8.86 7.65 -0.16
N ILE A 8 8.78 6.50 -0.85
CA ILE A 8 7.77 5.47 -0.58
C ILE A 8 8.43 4.16 -0.20
N GLU A 9 8.41 3.84 1.08
CA GLU A 9 8.89 2.56 1.63
C GLU A 9 7.73 1.60 1.93
N ILE A 10 8.05 0.33 2.20
CA ILE A 10 7.07 -0.69 2.57
C ILE A 10 7.53 -1.35 3.86
N THR A 11 6.62 -1.50 4.81
CA THR A 11 6.91 -2.20 6.07
C THR A 11 5.80 -3.16 6.48
N SER A 12 6.17 -4.15 7.29
CA SER A 12 5.21 -4.98 8.02
C SER A 12 4.76 -4.24 9.27
N VAL A 13 3.45 -4.18 9.51
CA VAL A 13 2.89 -3.61 10.75
C VAL A 13 2.62 -4.66 11.82
N ARG A 14 3.07 -5.90 11.61
CA ARG A 14 2.93 -6.96 12.59
C ARG A 14 3.70 -6.60 13.87
N GLY A 15 3.02 -6.68 15.01
CA GLY A 15 3.59 -6.28 16.31
C GLY A 15 3.57 -4.79 16.59
N MET A 16 3.19 -3.94 15.62
CA MET A 16 2.96 -2.52 15.86
C MET A 16 1.58 -2.30 16.51
N ARG A 17 1.46 -1.22 17.30
CA ARG A 17 0.16 -0.77 17.81
C ARG A 17 -0.75 -0.43 16.63
N ALA A 18 -1.98 -0.93 16.67
CA ALA A 18 -2.96 -0.64 15.63
C ALA A 18 -3.17 0.87 15.43
N ASN A 19 -3.34 1.27 14.17
CA ASN A 19 -3.54 2.66 13.76
C ASN A 19 -2.38 3.59 14.16
N THR A 20 -1.16 3.04 14.25
CA THR A 20 0.06 3.84 14.33
C THR A 20 0.12 4.78 13.14
N ALA A 21 0.36 6.08 13.40
CA ALA A 21 0.33 7.10 12.35
C ALA A 21 1.70 7.34 11.69
N LYS A 22 2.81 6.96 12.35
CA LYS A 22 4.18 7.22 11.90
C LYS A 22 5.13 6.06 12.19
N VAL A 23 6.14 5.90 11.35
CA VAL A 23 7.31 5.03 11.56
C VAL A 23 8.55 5.90 11.40
N GLY A 24 9.26 6.19 12.50
CA GLY A 24 10.29 7.22 12.50
C GLY A 24 9.72 8.60 12.18
N ASP A 25 10.33 9.29 11.22
CA ASP A 25 9.84 10.57 10.67
C ASP A 25 8.81 10.39 9.54
N ALA A 26 8.63 9.17 9.04
CA ALA A 26 7.73 8.89 7.93
C ALA A 26 6.28 8.66 8.39
N ARG A 27 5.34 9.08 7.54
CA ARG A 27 3.91 8.83 7.70
C ARG A 27 3.58 7.39 7.33
N LEU A 28 2.96 6.66 8.24
CA LEU A 28 2.50 5.30 8.00
C LEU A 28 1.10 5.32 7.38
N VAL A 29 0.97 4.79 6.18
CA VAL A 29 -0.31 4.57 5.51
C VAL A 29 -0.61 3.08 5.50
N TYR A 30 -1.61 2.66 6.26
CA TYR A 30 -2.06 1.28 6.24
C TYR A 30 -2.85 0.98 4.95
N VAL A 31 -2.42 -0.05 4.21
CA VAL A 31 -3.03 -0.46 2.94
C VAL A 31 -3.62 -1.87 3.00
N GLY A 32 -3.64 -2.49 4.18
CA GLY A 32 -4.14 -3.85 4.38
C GLY A 32 -5.65 -3.95 4.61
N ARG A 33 -6.14 -5.19 4.70
CA ARG A 33 -7.51 -5.49 5.16
C ARG A 33 -7.62 -5.25 6.66
N ALA A 34 -8.83 -5.12 7.20
CA ALA A 34 -9.00 -5.06 8.65
C ALA A 34 -8.42 -6.32 9.33
N CYS A 35 -7.47 -6.15 10.24
CA CYS A 35 -6.87 -7.24 11.02
C CYS A 35 -6.12 -6.71 12.25
N ALA A 36 -6.10 -7.48 13.35
CA ALA A 36 -5.32 -7.16 14.55
C ALA A 36 -5.50 -5.71 15.05
N GLY A 37 -6.74 -5.21 15.03
CA GLY A 37 -7.11 -3.84 15.43
C GLY A 37 -6.86 -2.75 14.37
N TRP A 38 -6.18 -3.05 13.27
CA TRP A 38 -6.02 -2.12 12.15
C TRP A 38 -7.33 -1.94 11.40
N THR A 39 -7.69 -0.67 11.15
CA THR A 39 -8.82 -0.32 10.29
C THR A 39 -8.50 -0.70 8.85
N GLY A 40 -9.42 -1.39 8.17
CA GLY A 40 -9.22 -1.84 6.80
C GLY A 40 -9.12 -0.68 5.81
N SER A 41 -8.23 -0.81 4.84
CA SER A 41 -8.10 0.10 3.71
C SER A 41 -8.85 -0.41 2.50
N VAL A 42 -9.41 0.51 1.70
CA VAL A 42 -9.96 0.20 0.36
C VAL A 42 -8.89 -0.34 -0.60
N LEU A 43 -7.61 -0.15 -0.28
CA LEU A 43 -6.48 -0.74 -1.01
C LEU A 43 -6.15 -2.17 -0.55
N GLY A 44 -6.83 -2.70 0.47
CA GLY A 44 -6.62 -4.06 0.94
C GLY A 44 -6.86 -5.09 -0.17
N ASN A 45 -5.91 -6.01 -0.37
CA ASN A 45 -6.09 -7.06 -1.38
C ASN A 45 -7.34 -7.91 -1.08
N PRO A 46 -8.37 -7.92 -1.94
CA PRO A 46 -9.59 -8.68 -1.71
C PRO A 46 -9.38 -10.18 -1.89
N PHE A 47 -8.30 -10.59 -2.57
CA PHE A 47 -7.97 -11.99 -2.79
C PHE A 47 -7.19 -12.54 -1.59
N ARG A 48 -7.73 -13.59 -0.98
CA ARG A 48 -7.08 -14.28 0.14
C ARG A 48 -5.88 -15.07 -0.38
N ALA A 49 -4.74 -14.90 0.28
CA ALA A 49 -3.56 -15.69 0.00
C ALA A 49 -3.84 -17.17 0.28
N VAL A 50 -3.26 -18.04 -0.54
CA VAL A 50 -3.29 -19.48 -0.32
C VAL A 50 -2.14 -19.82 0.62
N ALA A 51 -2.39 -20.72 1.58
CA ALA A 51 -1.35 -21.21 2.48
C ALA A 51 -0.14 -21.73 1.66
N ASN A 52 1.07 -21.46 2.14
CA ASN A 52 2.33 -21.88 1.52
C ASN A 52 2.59 -21.36 0.10
N LYS A 53 1.85 -20.35 -0.37
CA LYS A 53 2.10 -19.68 -1.66
C LYS A 53 2.06 -18.15 -1.51
N PRO A 54 3.10 -17.54 -0.90
CA PRO A 54 3.20 -16.10 -0.77
C PRO A 54 3.11 -15.45 -2.16
N GLY A 55 2.41 -14.32 -2.26
CA GLY A 55 2.34 -13.57 -3.52
C GLY A 55 1.48 -14.17 -4.63
N ALA A 56 0.91 -15.38 -4.49
CA ALA A 56 0.13 -16.02 -5.55
C ALA A 56 -1.07 -15.20 -6.04
N THR A 57 -1.61 -14.32 -5.19
CA THR A 57 -2.72 -13.44 -5.54
C THR A 57 -2.28 -12.13 -6.18
N LEU A 58 -0.99 -11.77 -6.17
CA LEU A 58 -0.52 -10.46 -6.64
C LEU A 58 -0.83 -10.18 -8.11
N PRO A 59 -0.72 -11.15 -9.06
CA PRO A 59 -1.12 -10.89 -10.44
C PRO A 59 -2.61 -10.55 -10.57
N LYS A 60 -3.46 -11.23 -9.79
CA LYS A 60 -4.91 -10.95 -9.75
C LYS A 60 -5.19 -9.59 -9.09
N TYR A 61 -4.49 -9.30 -8.00
CA TYR A 61 -4.58 -8.03 -7.29
C TYR A 61 -4.16 -6.84 -8.17
N ARG A 62 -3.06 -6.96 -8.92
CA ARG A 62 -2.60 -5.92 -9.85
C ARG A 62 -3.67 -5.58 -10.90
N ARG A 63 -4.28 -6.60 -11.51
CA ARG A 63 -5.36 -6.39 -12.48
C ARG A 63 -6.58 -5.73 -11.85
N TRP A 64 -6.98 -6.20 -10.67
CA TRP A 64 -8.09 -5.61 -9.93
C TRP A 64 -7.82 -4.14 -9.56
N LEU A 65 -6.64 -3.83 -9.01
CA LEU A 65 -6.27 -2.48 -8.62
C LEU A 65 -6.32 -1.52 -9.80
N TRP A 66 -5.76 -1.94 -10.94
CA TRP A 66 -5.84 -1.17 -12.19
C TRP A 66 -7.29 -0.91 -12.62
N GLN A 67 -8.14 -1.94 -12.60
CA GLN A 67 -9.56 -1.80 -12.93
C GLN A 67 -10.27 -0.83 -11.98
N GLU A 68 -10.06 -0.93 -10.67
CA GLU A 68 -10.69 -0.03 -9.69
C GLU A 68 -10.18 1.41 -9.80
N MET A 69 -8.89 1.61 -10.08
CA MET A 69 -8.35 2.95 -10.33
C MET A 69 -8.98 3.60 -11.57
N ASN A 70 -9.25 2.84 -12.63
CA ASN A 70 -9.91 3.35 -13.83
C ASN A 70 -11.38 3.74 -13.61
N LYS A 71 -12.04 3.19 -12.58
CA LYS A 71 -13.39 3.62 -12.19
C LYS A 71 -13.43 4.98 -11.51
N ARG A 72 -12.27 5.55 -11.12
CA ARG A 72 -12.14 6.84 -10.43
C ARG A 72 -12.95 6.95 -9.12
N GLY A 73 -13.20 5.82 -8.44
CA GLY A 73 -13.90 5.74 -7.15
C GLY A 73 -12.99 5.79 -5.92
N GLU A 74 -13.40 5.17 -4.81
CA GLU A 74 -12.68 5.21 -3.52
C GLU A 74 -11.23 4.73 -3.60
N VAL A 75 -10.95 3.69 -4.39
CA VAL A 75 -9.58 3.19 -4.62
C VAL A 75 -8.72 4.25 -5.27
N TRP A 76 -9.24 4.94 -6.29
CA TRP A 76 -8.53 6.03 -6.97
C TRP A 76 -8.28 7.20 -6.02
N LEU A 77 -9.30 7.62 -5.27
CA LEU A 77 -9.17 8.69 -4.27
C LEU A 77 -8.12 8.35 -3.21
N LYS A 78 -8.05 7.09 -2.77
CA LYS A 78 -7.06 6.65 -1.79
C LYS A 78 -5.64 6.61 -2.35
N VAL A 79 -5.46 6.24 -3.62
CA VAL A 79 -4.16 6.36 -4.31
C VAL A 79 -3.75 7.83 -4.41
N LEU A 80 -4.68 8.72 -4.82
CA LEU A 80 -4.40 10.16 -4.89
C LEU A 80 -4.09 10.79 -3.54
N GLU A 81 -4.69 10.31 -2.45
CA GLU A 81 -4.31 10.74 -1.09
C GLU A 81 -2.83 10.45 -0.84
N ILE A 82 -2.34 9.26 -1.19
CA ILE A 82 -0.93 8.90 -1.04
C ILE A 82 -0.04 9.74 -1.95
N VAL A 83 -0.42 9.94 -3.21
CA VAL A 83 0.29 10.80 -4.15
C VAL A 83 0.48 12.21 -3.58
N LYS A 84 -0.59 12.82 -3.05
CA LYS A 84 -0.52 14.17 -2.46
C LYS A 84 0.42 14.27 -1.26
N LEU A 85 0.53 13.21 -0.44
CA LEU A 85 1.49 13.17 0.66
C LEU A 85 2.92 13.24 0.12
N VAL A 86 3.21 12.45 -0.92
CA VAL A 86 4.53 12.38 -1.55
C VAL A 86 4.87 13.67 -2.29
N GLU A 87 3.95 14.23 -3.08
CA GLU A 87 4.11 15.53 -3.74
C GLU A 87 4.29 16.66 -2.72
N GLY A 88 3.67 16.54 -1.54
CA GLY A 88 3.85 17.45 -0.40
C GLY A 88 5.20 17.30 0.31
N GLY A 89 6.07 16.39 -0.13
CA GLY A 89 7.39 16.12 0.44
C GLY A 89 7.36 15.24 1.69
N GLU A 90 6.23 14.61 2.02
CA GLU A 90 6.17 13.65 3.13
C GLU A 90 6.86 12.33 2.74
N LYS A 91 7.70 11.81 3.64
CA LYS A 91 8.14 10.41 3.57
C LYS A 91 6.95 9.52 3.91
N VAL A 92 6.61 8.59 3.02
CA VAL A 92 5.50 7.66 3.18
C VAL A 92 6.01 6.24 3.35
N VAL A 93 5.49 5.55 4.37
CA VAL A 93 5.66 4.12 4.55
C VAL A 93 4.32 3.44 4.33
N LEU A 94 4.24 2.52 3.37
CA LEU A 94 3.06 1.68 3.15
C LEU A 94 3.11 0.48 4.10
N GLY A 95 2.21 0.49 5.07
CA GLY A 95 2.07 -0.54 6.09
C GLY A 95 1.09 -1.65 5.68
N CYS A 96 1.48 -2.90 5.87
CA CYS A 96 0.60 -4.06 5.72
C CYS A 96 0.90 -5.13 6.78
N TRP A 97 -0.09 -5.94 7.14
CA TRP A 97 0.07 -7.04 8.10
C TRP A 97 0.80 -8.28 7.52
N CYS A 98 0.99 -8.33 6.20
CA CYS A 98 1.68 -9.43 5.54
C CYS A 98 3.13 -9.54 6.03
N ASN A 99 3.60 -10.77 6.19
CA ASN A 99 4.83 -11.09 6.93
C ASN A 99 6.13 -10.83 6.14
N GLU A 100 6.05 -10.60 4.82
CA GLU A 100 7.21 -10.46 3.94
C GLU A 100 7.02 -9.30 2.96
N SER A 101 7.95 -8.34 2.96
CA SER A 101 7.88 -7.09 2.19
C SER A 101 7.87 -7.30 0.68
N SER A 102 8.61 -8.29 0.17
CA SER A 102 8.80 -8.58 -1.26
C SER A 102 7.59 -9.26 -1.92
N CYS A 103 6.80 -10.04 -1.18
CA CYS A 103 5.57 -10.68 -1.66
C CYS A 103 4.30 -10.00 -1.13
N CYS A 104 4.43 -8.77 -0.64
CA CYS A 104 3.33 -7.98 -0.09
C CYS A 104 2.56 -7.24 -1.18
N HIS A 105 1.24 -7.12 -1.05
CA HIS A 105 0.42 -6.33 -1.98
C HIS A 105 0.73 -4.83 -1.91
N ALA A 106 1.33 -4.35 -0.81
CA ALA A 106 1.82 -2.99 -0.68
C ALA A 106 2.84 -2.62 -1.77
N SER A 107 3.59 -3.59 -2.32
CA SER A 107 4.48 -3.37 -3.46
C SER A 107 3.71 -2.98 -4.73
N VAL A 108 2.56 -3.60 -4.95
CA VAL A 108 1.68 -3.29 -6.09
C VAL A 108 1.02 -1.93 -5.91
N VAL A 109 0.65 -1.57 -4.67
CA VAL A 109 0.15 -0.21 -4.35
C VAL A 109 1.24 0.84 -4.59
N ARG A 110 2.48 0.59 -4.14
CA ARG A 110 3.62 1.47 -4.39
C ARG A 110 3.81 1.71 -5.90
N SER A 111 3.81 0.64 -6.70
CA SER A 111 3.91 0.77 -8.16
C SER A 111 2.77 1.60 -8.76
N ALA A 112 1.54 1.47 -8.23
CA ALA A 112 0.42 2.27 -8.70
C ALA A 112 0.57 3.77 -8.36
N VAL A 113 1.09 4.09 -7.17
CA VAL A 113 1.37 5.49 -6.77
C VAL A 113 2.48 6.08 -7.65
N LEU A 114 3.58 5.35 -7.86
CA LEU A 114 4.68 5.78 -8.73
C LEU A 114 4.22 6.01 -10.17
N TRP A 115 3.39 5.12 -10.71
CA TRP A 115 2.81 5.31 -12.04
C TRP A 115 1.98 6.59 -12.16
N VAL A 116 1.23 6.97 -11.10
CA VAL A 116 0.47 8.25 -11.10
C VAL A 116 1.40 9.46 -11.02
N LEU A 117 2.53 9.35 -10.33
CA LEU A 117 3.57 10.38 -10.27
C LEU A 117 4.35 10.53 -11.60
N GLY A 118 4.23 9.54 -12.50
CA GLY A 118 4.95 9.52 -13.77
C GLY A 118 6.36 8.88 -13.69
N GLU A 119 6.61 8.06 -12.68
CA GLU A 119 7.86 7.31 -12.43
C GLU A 119 7.76 5.82 -12.82
#